data_AF-A0A2D5R445-F1
#
_entry.id   AF-A0A2D5R445-F1
#
_cell.length_a   1.000
_cell.length_b   1.000
_cell.length_c   1.000
_cell.angle_alpha   90.00
_cell.angle_beta   90.00
_cell.angle_gamma   90.00
#
_symmetry.space_group_name_H-M   'P 1'
#
loop_
_entity.id
_entity.type
_entity.pdbx_description
1 polymer ?
#
loop_
_entity_poly.entity_id
_entity_poly.type
_entity_poly.pdbx_seq_one_letter_code
_entity_poly.pdbx_strand_id
1 'polypeptide(L)'
;MTKDTGKDKQDSKVVPISKATVGRATGASGKTRQRSAKRPSGLTDKQEAFCEGVVQGLSLSDAYRAAYDHAGMAAHTVNREAHRLMTNHQITTRCESLHAQQQQMQRMLALGRSQQVLKSLEDIAHDIEMPPNSRVAALVALGKSCALFTDVIETSDITAERSADDIREAIEAKLARYQ
;
A
#
# COMPACT_ATOMS: atom_id res chain seq x y z
N MET A 1 -57.82 -59.71 -31.18
CA MET A 1 -57.46 -58.33 -31.61
C MET A 1 -56.42 -57.83 -30.61
N THR A 2 -55.16 -57.52 -30.90
CA THR A 2 -54.43 -57.11 -32.12
C THR A 2 -52.94 -57.43 -31.91
N LYS A 3 -52.23 -57.79 -32.98
CA LYS A 3 -50.75 -57.96 -33.04
C LYS A 3 -50.10 -56.59 -33.28
N ASP A 4 -48.94 -56.35 -32.66
CA ASP A 4 -47.73 -55.72 -33.28
C ASP A 4 -46.61 -55.74 -32.21
N THR A 5 -45.48 -56.47 -32.29
CA THR A 5 -44.30 -56.35 -33.20
C THR A 5 -43.87 -54.91 -33.44
N GLY A 6 -42.61 -54.48 -33.35
CA GLY A 6 -41.32 -55.14 -33.25
C GLY A 6 -40.25 -54.03 -33.22
N LYS A 7 -39.05 -54.40 -32.83
CA LYS A 7 -37.91 -53.55 -32.48
C LYS A 7 -36.97 -53.54 -33.68
N ASP A 8 -36.74 -52.39 -34.32
CA ASP A 8 -35.77 -52.29 -35.43
C ASP A 8 -34.64 -51.29 -35.16
N LYS A 9 -33.43 -51.84 -35.19
CA LYS A 9 -32.18 -51.13 -35.49
C LYS A 9 -31.81 -51.41 -36.95
N GLN A 10 -31.04 -50.48 -37.52
CA GLN A 10 -30.00 -50.62 -38.56
C GLN A 10 -30.25 -49.95 -39.92
N ASP A 11 -29.35 -48.99 -40.17
CA ASP A 11 -28.45 -48.84 -41.33
C ASP A 11 -28.99 -48.72 -42.75
N SER A 12 -28.74 -47.55 -43.36
CA SER A 12 -28.34 -47.35 -44.77
C SER A 12 -28.30 -45.84 -45.05
N LYS A 13 -27.48 -45.21 -45.91
CA LYS A 13 -26.41 -45.60 -46.84
C LYS A 13 -25.65 -44.30 -47.17
N VAL A 14 -24.35 -44.42 -47.40
CA VAL A 14 -23.44 -43.38 -47.91
C VAL A 14 -23.71 -43.12 -49.40
N VAL A 15 -23.71 -41.85 -49.83
CA VAL A 15 -23.35 -41.43 -51.20
C VAL A 15 -22.54 -40.12 -51.13
N PRO A 16 -21.37 -40.01 -51.79
CA PRO A 16 -20.50 -38.83 -51.78
C PRO A 16 -20.78 -37.90 -52.98
N ILE A 17 -20.40 -36.61 -52.90
CA ILE A 17 -19.88 -35.79 -54.01
C ILE A 17 -19.11 -34.60 -53.41
N SER A 18 -18.03 -34.27 -54.11
CA SER A 18 -16.81 -33.60 -53.71
C SER A 18 -16.73 -32.08 -53.97
N LYS A 19 -15.82 -31.43 -53.24
CA LYS A 19 -15.01 -30.25 -53.60
C LYS A 19 -15.71 -28.88 -53.75
N ALA A 20 -15.59 -28.07 -52.69
CA ALA A 20 -15.23 -26.65 -52.81
C ALA A 20 -14.56 -26.19 -51.50
N THR A 21 -13.24 -26.08 -51.51
CA THR A 21 -12.44 -25.52 -50.42
C THR A 21 -12.67 -24.00 -50.39
N VAL A 22 -13.54 -23.51 -49.51
CA VAL A 22 -13.55 -22.09 -49.14
C VAL A 22 -12.52 -21.93 -48.01
N GLY A 23 -11.30 -21.60 -48.42
CA GLY A 23 -10.22 -21.26 -47.50
C GLY A 23 -10.59 -20.03 -46.69
N ARG A 24 -10.96 -20.22 -45.42
CA ARG A 24 -10.97 -19.14 -44.44
C ARG A 24 -9.52 -18.78 -44.17
N ALA A 25 -9.08 -17.64 -44.69
CA ALA A 25 -7.76 -17.10 -44.44
C ALA A 25 -7.56 -16.90 -42.93
N THR A 26 -6.92 -17.87 -42.28
CA THR A 26 -6.32 -17.69 -40.96
C THR A 26 -5.06 -16.85 -41.15
N GLY A 27 -5.22 -15.53 -41.08
CA GLY A 27 -4.10 -14.60 -40.95
C GLY A 27 -3.48 -14.71 -39.56
N ALA A 28 -2.82 -15.83 -39.28
CA ALA A 28 -2.02 -16.03 -38.08
C ALA A 28 -0.67 -15.34 -38.28
N SER A 29 -0.61 -14.02 -38.08
CA SER A 29 0.66 -13.37 -37.78
C SER A 29 0.96 -13.62 -36.30
N GLY A 30 1.49 -14.81 -36.02
CA GLY A 30 2.00 -15.17 -34.70
C GLY A 30 3.27 -14.36 -34.41
N LYS A 31 3.12 -13.11 -33.94
CA LYS A 31 4.20 -12.44 -33.23
C LYS A 31 4.52 -13.30 -32.02
N THR A 32 5.62 -14.04 -32.08
CA THR A 32 6.14 -14.82 -30.97
C THR A 32 6.25 -13.89 -29.77
N ARG A 33 5.49 -14.14 -28.70
CA ARG A 33 5.58 -13.39 -27.46
C ARG A 33 6.97 -13.62 -26.86
N GLN A 34 7.92 -12.76 -27.22
CA GLN A 34 9.24 -12.72 -26.61
C GLN A 34 9.04 -12.44 -25.11
N ARG A 35 9.52 -13.35 -24.25
CA ARG A 35 9.54 -13.12 -22.81
C ARG A 35 10.56 -12.01 -22.55
N SER A 36 10.12 -10.92 -21.92
CA SER A 36 11.02 -9.85 -21.49
C SER A 36 12.15 -10.44 -20.65
N ALA A 37 13.38 -9.97 -20.85
CA ALA A 37 14.52 -10.39 -20.06
C ALA A 37 14.24 -10.20 -18.56
N LYS A 38 14.73 -11.12 -17.73
CA LYS A 38 14.66 -10.97 -16.27
C LYS A 38 15.70 -9.95 -15.84
N ARG A 39 15.30 -9.02 -14.97
CA ARG A 39 16.20 -8.09 -14.29
C ARG A 39 17.13 -8.85 -13.34
N PRO A 40 18.20 -8.22 -12.81
CA PRO A 40 19.08 -8.85 -11.82
C PRO A 40 18.34 -9.34 -10.57
N SER A 41 17.15 -8.77 -10.28
CA SER A 41 16.23 -9.21 -9.24
C SER A 41 15.49 -10.53 -9.53
N GLY A 42 15.68 -11.12 -10.72
CA GLY A 42 14.99 -12.34 -11.16
C GLY A 42 13.54 -12.13 -11.63
N LEU A 43 13.04 -10.89 -11.53
CA LEU A 43 11.72 -10.45 -11.95
C LEU A 43 11.71 -9.88 -13.36
N THR A 44 10.56 -9.93 -14.02
CA THR A 44 10.32 -9.24 -15.30
C THR A 44 10.04 -7.76 -15.08
N ASP A 45 10.23 -6.92 -16.10
CA ASP A 45 9.98 -5.47 -15.99
C ASP A 45 8.55 -5.14 -15.55
N LYS A 46 7.56 -5.93 -15.99
CA LYS A 46 6.16 -5.75 -15.57
C LYS A 46 5.93 -6.10 -14.11
N GLN A 47 6.60 -7.13 -13.61
CA GLN A 47 6.51 -7.48 -12.19
C GLN A 47 7.17 -6.42 -11.32
N GLU A 48 8.29 -5.87 -11.78
CA GLU A 48 8.96 -4.77 -11.08
C GLU A 48 8.08 -3.51 -11.04
N ALA A 49 7.49 -3.12 -12.18
CA ALA A 49 6.56 -1.98 -12.24
C ALA A 49 5.34 -2.17 -11.31
N PHE A 50 4.84 -3.41 -11.19
CA PHE A 50 3.79 -3.74 -10.23
C PHE A 50 4.28 -3.54 -8.78
N CYS A 51 5.46 -4.05 -8.42
CA CYS A 51 6.04 -3.86 -7.09
C CYS A 51 6.25 -2.37 -6.75
N GLU A 52 6.78 -1.58 -7.69
CA GLU A 52 6.98 -0.15 -7.54
C GLU A 52 5.66 0.58 -7.29
N GLY A 53 4.61 0.27 -8.06
CA GLY A 53 3.28 0.85 -7.88
C GLY A 53 2.68 0.55 -6.50
N VAL A 54 2.86 -0.68 -6.01
CA VAL A 54 2.40 -1.05 -4.66
C VAL A 54 3.14 -0.27 -3.57
N VAL A 55 4.46 -0.14 -3.68
CA VAL A 55 5.29 0.59 -2.70
C VAL A 55 5.00 2.10 -2.72
N GLN A 56 4.56 2.63 -3.87
CA GLN A 56 4.08 4.01 -4.00
C GLN A 56 2.70 4.24 -3.35
N GLY A 57 2.02 3.18 -2.89
CA GLY A 57 0.72 3.25 -2.20
C GLY A 57 -0.49 3.04 -3.11
N LEU A 58 -0.31 2.55 -4.35
CA LEU A 58 -1.43 2.18 -5.20
C LEU A 58 -2.13 0.91 -4.68
N SER A 59 -3.44 0.81 -4.90
CA SER A 59 -4.16 -0.45 -4.72
C SER A 59 -3.59 -1.53 -5.64
N LEU A 60 -3.65 -2.80 -5.22
CA LEU A 60 -3.17 -3.93 -6.04
C LEU A 60 -3.79 -3.93 -7.44
N SER A 61 -5.08 -3.58 -7.54
CA SER A 61 -5.76 -3.51 -8.84
C SER A 61 -5.23 -2.38 -9.71
N ASP A 62 -4.87 -1.24 -9.13
CA ASP A 62 -4.35 -0.08 -9.87
C ASP A 62 -2.89 -0.28 -10.26
N ALA A 63 -2.07 -0.86 -9.38
CA ALA A 63 -0.72 -1.29 -9.71
C ALA A 63 -0.73 -2.32 -10.85
N TYR A 64 -1.69 -3.25 -10.86
CA TYR A 64 -1.84 -4.21 -11.96
C TYR A 64 -2.20 -3.52 -13.27
N ARG A 65 -3.15 -2.57 -13.26
CA ARG A 65 -3.52 -1.79 -14.46
C ARG A 65 -2.37 -0.95 -14.99
N ALA A 66 -1.52 -0.43 -14.12
CA ALA A 66 -0.34 0.34 -14.50
C ALA A 66 0.74 -0.55 -15.16
N ALA A 67 0.90 -1.79 -14.71
CA ALA A 67 1.96 -2.70 -15.17
C ALA A 67 1.55 -3.65 -16.31
N TYR A 68 0.27 -3.99 -16.42
CA TYR A 68 -0.27 -4.98 -17.35
C TYR A 68 -1.40 -4.42 -18.20
N ASP A 69 -1.46 -4.88 -19.45
CA ASP A 69 -2.60 -4.62 -20.33
C ASP A 69 -3.84 -5.33 -19.78
N HIS A 70 -4.88 -4.53 -19.50
CA HIS A 70 -6.14 -4.97 -18.92
C HIS A 70 -7.33 -4.77 -19.86
N ALA A 71 -7.09 -4.49 -21.16
CA ALA A 71 -8.15 -4.27 -22.13
C ALA A 71 -9.12 -5.46 -22.19
N GLY A 72 -10.41 -5.20 -21.97
CA GLY A 72 -11.46 -6.23 -21.99
C GLY A 72 -11.58 -7.09 -20.73
N MET A 73 -10.80 -6.83 -19.67
CA MET A 73 -10.96 -7.52 -18.39
C MET A 73 -11.99 -6.85 -17.48
N ALA A 74 -12.84 -7.64 -16.83
CA ALA A 74 -13.73 -7.15 -15.80
C ALA A 74 -12.95 -6.79 -14.52
N ALA A 75 -13.45 -5.83 -13.73
CA ALA A 75 -12.75 -5.33 -12.54
C ALA A 75 -12.46 -6.43 -11.50
N HIS A 76 -13.37 -7.38 -11.29
CA HIS A 76 -13.17 -8.50 -10.37
C HIS A 76 -12.07 -9.47 -10.84
N THR A 77 -11.91 -9.63 -12.16
CA THR A 77 -10.84 -10.44 -12.75
C THR A 77 -9.48 -9.79 -12.51
N VAL A 78 -9.37 -8.48 -12.73
CA VAL A 78 -8.15 -7.70 -12.45
C VAL A 78 -7.77 -7.83 -10.98
N ASN A 79 -8.73 -7.68 -10.06
CA ASN A 79 -8.46 -7.81 -8.63
C ASN A 79 -7.94 -9.21 -8.26
N ARG A 80 -8.58 -10.27 -8.79
CA ARG A 80 -8.15 -11.66 -8.55
C ARG A 80 -6.74 -11.92 -9.07
N GLU A 81 -6.42 -11.46 -10.28
CA GLU A 81 -5.07 -11.63 -10.86
C GLU A 81 -4.02 -10.80 -10.11
N ALA A 82 -4.35 -9.56 -9.72
CA ALA A 82 -3.46 -8.73 -8.90
C ALA A 82 -3.16 -9.39 -7.55
N HIS A 83 -4.18 -9.95 -6.88
CA HIS A 83 -4.00 -10.66 -5.63
C HIS A 83 -3.14 -11.92 -5.81
N ARG A 84 -3.42 -12.71 -6.86
CA ARG A 84 -2.61 -13.89 -7.22
C ARG A 84 -1.15 -13.52 -7.48
N LEU A 85 -0.91 -12.40 -8.15
CA LEU A 85 0.44 -11.90 -8.43
C LEU A 85 1.17 -11.54 -7.12
N MET A 86 0.48 -10.87 -6.20
CA MET A 86 1.02 -10.51 -4.88
C MET A 86 1.36 -11.72 -4.01
N THR A 87 0.64 -12.84 -4.14
CA THR A 87 0.94 -14.09 -3.42
C THR A 87 2.23 -14.79 -3.90
N ASN A 88 2.82 -14.37 -5.03
CA ASN A 88 4.06 -14.95 -5.50
C ASN A 88 5.24 -14.51 -4.62
N HIS A 89 5.93 -15.48 -3.99
CA HIS A 89 7.06 -15.23 -3.09
C HIS A 89 8.10 -14.24 -3.64
N GLN A 90 8.44 -14.31 -4.94
CA GLN A 90 9.44 -13.42 -5.55
C GLN A 90 8.99 -11.95 -5.53
N ILE A 91 7.70 -11.73 -5.72
CA ILE A 91 7.09 -10.41 -5.73
C ILE A 91 6.91 -9.91 -4.30
N THR A 92 6.44 -10.76 -3.39
CA THR A 92 6.31 -10.41 -1.96
C THR A 92 7.65 -9.98 -1.38
N THR A 93 8.70 -10.79 -1.54
CA THR A 93 10.06 -10.46 -1.05
C THR A 93 10.61 -9.20 -1.71
N ARG A 94 10.29 -8.95 -2.99
CA ARG A 94 10.71 -7.71 -3.67
C ARG A 94 10.01 -6.49 -3.07
N CYS A 95 8.69 -6.53 -2.88
CA CYS A 95 7.94 -5.45 -2.24
C CYS A 95 8.46 -5.15 -0.82
N GLU A 96 8.75 -6.18 -0.03
CA GLU A 96 9.36 -6.03 1.30
C GLU A 96 10.73 -5.35 1.22
N SER A 97 11.58 -5.76 0.27
CA SER A 97 12.90 -5.13 0.08
C SER A 97 12.79 -3.64 -0.26
N LEU A 98 11.82 -3.28 -1.10
CA LEU A 98 11.58 -1.90 -1.52
C LEU A 98 11.01 -1.07 -0.37
N HIS A 99 10.08 -1.61 0.42
CA HIS A 99 9.60 -0.95 1.64
C HIS A 99 10.73 -0.73 2.65
N ALA A 100 11.59 -1.71 2.86
CA ALA A 100 12.74 -1.57 3.76
C ALA A 100 13.70 -0.47 3.29
N GLN A 101 13.98 -0.41 1.98
CA GLN A 101 14.79 0.67 1.39
C GLN A 101 14.14 2.05 1.59
N GLN A 102 12.84 2.16 1.32
CA GLN A 102 12.10 3.41 1.51
C GLN A 102 12.13 3.85 2.99
N GLN A 103 11.88 2.93 3.92
CA GLN A 103 11.95 3.22 5.35
C GLN A 103 13.35 3.67 5.78
N GLN A 104 14.40 3.01 5.27
CA GLN A 104 15.77 3.40 5.56
C GLN A 104 16.07 4.81 5.03
N MET A 105 15.66 5.11 3.79
CA MET A 105 15.79 6.45 3.22
C MET A 105 15.07 7.49 4.05
N GLN A 106 13.84 7.21 4.50
CA GLN A 106 13.08 8.13 5.35
C GLN A 106 13.74 8.36 6.70
N ARG A 107 14.32 7.33 7.33
CA ARG A 107 15.09 7.47 8.57
C ARG A 107 16.31 8.37 8.35
N MET A 108 17.07 8.16 7.27
CA MET A 108 18.23 9.00 6.95
C MET A 108 17.83 10.45 6.68
N LEU A 109 16.75 10.68 5.91
CA LEU A 109 16.24 12.02 5.65
C LEU A 109 15.74 12.71 6.92
N ALA A 110 15.09 11.98 7.83
CA ALA A 110 14.64 12.51 9.11
C ALA A 110 15.83 12.96 9.98
N LEU A 111 16.90 12.16 10.03
CA LEU A 111 18.15 12.53 10.71
C LEU A 111 18.82 13.74 10.06
N GLY A 112 18.87 13.79 8.72
CA GLY A 112 19.40 14.95 8.01
C GLY A 112 18.58 16.22 8.28
N ARG A 113 17.25 16.10 8.31
CA ARG A 113 16.34 17.22 8.57
C ARG A 113 16.51 17.76 10.00
N SER A 114 16.64 16.90 11.00
CA SER A 114 16.88 17.36 12.37
C SER A 114 18.23 18.08 12.48
N GLN A 115 19.29 17.54 11.87
CA GLN A 115 20.59 18.21 11.80
C GLN A 115 20.53 19.57 11.10
N GLN A 116 19.79 19.67 9.98
CA GLN A 116 19.58 20.94 9.28
C GLN A 116 18.85 21.98 10.14
N VAL A 117 17.83 21.56 10.90
CA VAL A 117 17.11 22.44 11.82
C VAL A 117 18.03 22.92 12.95
N LEU A 118 18.80 22.01 13.56
CA LEU A 118 19.77 22.37 14.61
C LEU A 118 20.80 23.38 14.09
N LYS A 119 21.39 23.12 12.92
CA LYS A 119 22.33 24.05 12.28
C LYS A 119 21.69 25.41 12.02
N SER A 120 20.46 25.43 11.50
CA SER A 120 19.75 26.70 11.24
C SER A 120 19.48 27.49 12.53
N LEU A 121 19.18 26.80 13.64
CA LEU A 121 19.02 27.43 14.95
C LEU A 121 20.36 27.94 15.51
N GLU A 122 21.45 27.21 15.30
CA GLU A 122 22.80 27.66 15.65
C GLU A 122 23.18 28.93 14.88
N ASP A 123 22.93 28.97 13.58
CA ASP A 123 23.18 30.13 12.73
C ASP A 123 22.38 31.36 13.24
N ILE A 124 21.09 31.20 13.53
CA ILE A 124 20.23 32.26 14.10
C ILE A 124 20.74 32.72 15.48
N ALA A 125 21.21 31.81 16.33
CA ALA A 125 21.68 32.15 17.68
C ALA A 125 22.98 32.97 17.67
N HIS A 126 23.87 32.69 16.72
CA HIS A 126 25.19 33.34 16.60
C HIS A 126 25.19 34.58 15.70
N ASP A 127 24.14 34.77 14.89
CA ASP A 127 23.98 35.99 14.11
C ASP A 127 23.73 37.21 15.01
N ILE A 128 24.58 38.22 14.88
CA ILE A 128 24.53 39.47 15.64
C ILE A 128 23.47 40.42 15.08
N GLU A 129 23.11 40.29 13.80
CA GLU A 129 22.12 41.13 13.13
C GLU A 129 20.68 40.77 13.53
N MET A 130 20.47 39.53 14.00
CA MET A 130 19.16 39.05 14.41
C MET A 130 18.68 39.69 15.73
N PRO A 131 17.37 39.96 15.89
CA PRO A 131 16.83 40.50 17.12
C PRO A 131 17.18 39.63 18.34
N PRO A 132 17.53 40.22 19.50
CA PRO A 132 17.94 39.47 20.69
C PRO A 132 16.93 38.40 21.12
N ASN A 133 15.63 38.68 20.99
CA ASN A 133 14.58 37.72 21.33
C ASN A 133 14.61 36.46 20.45
N SER A 134 14.88 36.60 19.14
CA SER A 134 14.99 35.47 18.23
C SER A 134 16.21 34.61 18.55
N ARG A 135 17.33 35.24 18.93
CA ARG A 135 18.55 34.55 19.34
C ARG A 135 18.37 33.75 20.63
N VAL A 136 17.71 34.36 21.63
CA VAL A 136 17.37 33.68 22.90
C VAL A 136 16.42 32.51 22.65
N ALA A 137 15.39 32.69 21.81
CA ALA A 137 14.46 31.62 21.47
C ALA A 137 15.16 30.44 20.77
N ALA A 138 16.11 30.72 19.87
CA ALA A 138 16.91 29.69 19.21
C ALA A 138 17.80 28.93 20.20
N LEU A 139 18.48 29.64 21.12
CA LEU A 139 19.28 29.01 22.19
C LEU A 139 18.43 28.14 23.13
N VAL A 140 17.22 28.60 23.49
CA VAL A 140 16.28 27.79 24.29
C VAL A 140 15.84 26.54 23.53
N ALA A 141 15.53 26.66 22.23
CA ALA A 141 15.17 25.51 21.41
C ALA A 141 16.32 24.48 21.31
N LEU A 142 17.57 24.95 21.16
CA LEU A 142 18.76 24.11 21.18
C LEU A 142 18.94 23.41 22.54
N GLY A 143 18.83 24.15 23.65
CA GLY A 143 18.94 23.55 24.99
C GLY A 143 17.84 22.52 25.29
N LYS A 144 16.62 22.71 24.76
CA LYS A 144 15.54 21.71 24.82
C LYS A 144 15.90 20.45 24.03
N SER A 145 16.52 20.60 22.85
CA SER A 145 16.96 19.45 22.04
C SER A 145 18.06 18.62 22.71
N CYS A 146 18.90 19.25 23.55
CA CYS A 146 19.95 18.60 24.32
C CYS A 146 19.50 18.12 25.71
N ALA A 147 18.20 18.21 26.03
CA ALA A 147 17.64 17.90 27.35
C ALA A 147 18.32 18.65 28.52
N LEU A 148 18.81 19.87 28.27
CA LEU A 148 19.46 20.71 29.29
C LEU A 148 18.44 21.33 30.26
N PHE A 149 17.20 21.50 29.80
CA PHE A 149 16.09 22.00 30.61
C PHE A 149 15.24 20.83 31.09
N THR A 150 15.04 20.73 32.40
CA THR A 150 14.10 19.79 33.00
C THR A 150 12.84 20.57 33.36
N ASP A 151 11.74 20.30 32.66
CA ASP A 151 10.44 20.83 33.06
C ASP A 151 9.94 19.98 34.24
N VAL A 152 10.16 20.47 35.45
CA VAL A 152 9.57 19.87 36.66
C VAL A 152 8.11 20.28 36.71
N ILE A 153 7.24 19.40 36.24
CA ILE A 153 5.80 19.55 36.43
C ILE A 153 5.48 18.84 37.75
N GLU A 154 5.39 19.61 38.83
CA GLU A 154 4.80 19.13 40.08
C GLU A 154 3.31 18.91 39.85
N THR A 155 2.94 17.74 39.35
CA THR A 155 1.55 17.30 39.44
C THR A 155 1.31 16.92 40.88
N SER A 156 0.81 17.85 41.69
CA SER A 156 0.09 17.46 42.89
C SER A 156 -1.03 16.53 42.43
N ASP A 157 -0.90 15.23 42.67
CA ASP A 157 -1.95 14.25 42.42
C ASP A 157 -3.17 14.62 43.27
N ILE A 158 -4.05 15.47 42.74
CA ILE A 158 -5.33 15.84 43.37
C ILE A 158 -6.25 14.61 43.54
N THR A 159 -5.86 13.45 42.99
CA THR A 159 -6.54 12.18 43.12
C THR A 159 -6.21 11.37 44.38
N ALA A 160 -5.28 11.81 45.24
CA ALA A 160 -4.90 11.04 46.43
C ALA A 160 -5.68 11.35 47.72
N GLU A 161 -6.50 12.42 47.79
CA GLU A 161 -7.20 12.80 49.03
C GLU A 161 -8.67 13.19 48.85
N ARG A 162 -9.36 12.69 47.81
CA ARG A 162 -10.83 12.77 47.83
C ARG A 162 -11.35 11.52 48.53
N SER A 163 -11.89 11.70 49.75
CA SER A 163 -12.62 10.62 50.41
C SER A 163 -13.71 10.12 49.47
N ALA A 164 -14.05 8.84 49.55
CA ALA A 164 -15.17 8.27 48.79
C ALA A 164 -16.46 9.09 49.02
N ASP A 165 -16.60 9.70 50.20
CA ASP A 165 -17.71 10.57 50.57
C ASP A 165 -17.70 11.91 49.79
N ASP A 166 -16.53 12.54 49.63
CA ASP A 166 -16.40 13.81 48.86
C ASP A 166 -16.67 13.62 47.37
N ILE A 167 -16.37 12.43 46.84
CA ILE A 167 -16.67 12.07 45.45
C ILE A 167 -18.18 11.86 45.31
N ARG A 168 -18.81 11.18 46.29
CA ARG A 168 -20.23 10.91 46.29
C ARG A 168 -21.06 12.19 46.38
N GLU A 169 -20.73 13.08 47.31
CA GLU A 169 -21.42 14.37 47.46
C GLU A 169 -21.27 15.23 46.19
N ALA A 170 -20.09 15.25 45.57
CA ALA A 170 -19.89 15.97 44.31
C ALA A 170 -20.68 15.37 43.14
N ILE A 171 -20.89 14.05 43.11
CA ILE A 171 -21.73 13.38 42.11
C ILE A 171 -23.21 13.67 42.37
N GLU A 172 -23.66 13.60 43.62
CA GLU A 172 -25.04 13.91 44.02
C GLU A 172 -25.39 15.39 43.72
N ALA A 173 -24.48 16.32 44.04
CA ALA A 173 -24.64 17.73 43.70
C ALA A 173 -24.70 17.98 42.18
N LYS A 174 -23.92 17.22 41.39
CA LYS A 174 -24.00 17.29 39.92
C LYS A 174 -25.30 16.71 39.38
N LEU A 175 -25.82 15.62 39.95
CA LEU A 175 -27.09 15.02 39.54
C LEU A 175 -28.28 15.94 39.87
N ALA A 176 -28.28 16.58 41.04
CA ALA A 176 -29.30 17.53 41.43
C ALA A 176 -29.36 18.79 40.52
N ARG A 177 -28.23 19.14 39.88
CA ARG A 177 -28.17 20.24 38.92
C ARG A 177 -28.83 19.92 37.56
N TYR A 178 -29.09 18.65 37.28
CA TYR A 178 -29.68 18.16 36.03
C TYR A 178 -31.12 17.63 36.17
N GLN A 179 -31.71 17.73 37.37
CA GLN A 179 -33.15 17.53 37.62
C GLN A 179 -33.84 18.90 37.73
#